data_AF-A0A7W0Y9F8-F1
#
_entry.id   AF-A0A7W0Y9F8-F1
#
_cell.length_a   1.000
_cell.length_b   1.000
_cell.length_c   1.000
_cell.angle_alpha   90.00
_cell.angle_beta   90.00
_cell.angle_gamma   90.00
#
_symmetry.space_group_name_H-M   'P 1'
#
loop_
_entity.id
_entity.type
_entity.pdbx_description
1 polymer ?
#
loop_
_entity_poly.entity_id
_entity_poly.type
_entity_poly.pdbx_seq_one_letter_code
_entity_poly.pdbx_strand_id
1 'polypeptide(L)' 'ALHLSTRTLKRRLAEHATTFSTIVEEVRRQRALLLLDNRELSIGEIATRLGYTELPNFTRAFRKWTGMTPAAYRARGA' A
#
# COMPACT_ATOMS: atom_id res chain seq x y z
N ALA A 1 -20.56 2.30 -4.38
CA ALA A 1 -19.92 3.49 -3.80
C ALA A 1 -20.42 3.67 -2.37
N LEU A 2 -19.59 4.13 -1.42
CA LEU A 2 -20.04 4.38 -0.04
C LEU A 2 -20.93 5.64 -0.05
N HIS A 3 -22.21 5.52 0.31
CA HIS A 3 -23.22 6.60 0.31
C HIS A 3 -22.99 7.66 1.43
N LEU A 4 -21.77 8.17 1.55
CA LEU A 4 -21.37 9.15 2.57
C LEU A 4 -20.71 10.35 1.89
N SER A 5 -21.04 11.55 2.35
CA SER A 5 -20.27 12.73 1.96
C SER A 5 -18.84 12.64 2.50
N THR A 6 -17.89 13.22 1.77
CA THR A 6 -16.46 13.27 2.15
C THR A 6 -16.24 13.84 3.55
N ARG A 7 -17.07 14.80 3.98
CA ARG A 7 -17.04 15.38 5.33
C ARG A 7 -17.47 14.39 6.43
N THR A 8 -18.56 13.66 6.20
CA THR A 8 -19.04 12.64 7.15
C THR A 8 -18.04 11.50 7.26
N LEU A 9 -17.43 11.09 6.14
CA LEU A 9 -16.39 10.07 6.13
C LEU A 9 -15.15 10.52 6.91
N LYS A 10 -14.62 11.72 6.67
CA LYS A 10 -13.46 12.25 7.42
C LYS A 10 -13.74 12.37 8.92
N ARG A 11 -14.93 12.84 9.31
CA ARG A 11 -15.30 12.97 10.73
C ARG A 11 -15.35 11.61 11.41
N ARG A 12 -16.04 10.62 10.81
CA ARG A 12 -16.09 9.24 11.36
C ARG A 12 -14.70 8.60 11.44
N LEU A 13 -13.83 8.85 10.47
CA LEU A 13 -12.46 8.34 10.52
C LEU A 13 -11.66 8.98 11.66
N ALA A 14 -11.82 10.30 11.88
CA ALA A 14 -11.20 11.00 13.00
C ALA A 14 -11.74 10.54 14.36
N GLU A 15 -13.05 10.24 14.45
CA GLU A 15 -13.68 9.61 15.64
C GLU A 15 -13.05 8.24 15.97
N HIS A 16 -12.51 7.54 14.97
CA HIS A 16 -11.76 6.29 15.11
C HIS A 16 -10.23 6.48 15.10
N ALA A 17 -9.73 7.69 15.35
CA ALA A 17 -8.29 8.03 15.36
C ALA A 17 -7.52 7.60 14.09
N THR A 18 -8.20 7.52 12.95
CA THR A 18 -7.61 7.11 11.66
C THR A 18 -7.93 8.13 10.58
N THR A 19 -7.31 7.98 9.42
CA THR A 19 -7.60 8.82 8.24
C THR A 19 -7.84 7.93 7.02
N PHE A 20 -8.49 8.49 6.01
CA PHE A 20 -8.72 7.76 4.76
C PHE A 20 -7.38 7.34 4.14
N SER A 21 -6.39 8.23 4.19
CA SER A 21 -5.03 7.94 3.73
C SER A 21 -4.39 6.78 4.49
N THR A 22 -4.57 6.71 5.82
CA THR A 22 -4.05 5.60 6.65
C THR A 22 -4.68 4.26 6.27
N ILE A 23 -6.00 4.22 6.06
CA ILE A 23 -6.70 3.00 5.63
C ILE A 23 -6.24 2.58 4.23
N VAL A 24 -6.10 3.54 3.31
CA VAL A 24 -5.59 3.27 1.96
C VAL A 24 -4.16 2.74 2.00
N GLU A 25 -3.29 3.33 2.83
CA GLU A 25 -1.92 2.85 3.03
C GLU A 25 -1.91 1.40 3.58
N GLU A 26 -2.78 1.09 4.55
CA GLU A 26 -2.87 -0.26 5.12
C GLU A 26 -3.30 -1.30 4.09
N VAL A 27 -4.36 -1.02 3.32
CA VAL A 27 -4.83 -1.92 2.25
C VAL A 27 -3.76 -2.09 1.16
N ARG A 28 -3.07 -1.00 0.78
CA ARG A 28 -1.96 -1.08 -0.18
C ARG A 28 -0.81 -1.92 0.37
N ARG A 29 -0.47 -1.78 1.65
CA ARG A 29 0.57 -2.58 2.31
C ARG A 29 0.22 -4.06 2.27
N GLN A 30 -0.98 -4.45 2.69
CA GLN A 30 -1.40 -5.86 2.68
C GLN A 30 -1.36 -6.45 1.26
N ARG A 31 -1.86 -5.73 0.25
CA ARG A 31 -1.78 -6.15 -1.14
C ARG A 31 -0.34 -6.26 -1.65
N ALA A 32 0.53 -5.32 -1.27
CA ALA A 32 1.93 -5.35 -1.66
C ALA A 32 2.63 -6.60 -1.15
N LEU A 33 2.39 -6.98 0.11
CA LEU A 33 2.97 -8.19 0.70
C LEU A 33 2.50 -9.47 -0.02
N LEU A 34 1.21 -9.57 -0.32
CA LEU A 34 0.64 -10.69 -1.08
C LEU A 34 1.22 -10.78 -2.51
N LEU A 35 1.31 -9.64 -3.20
CA LEU A 35 1.83 -9.60 -4.57
C LEU A 35 3.33 -9.88 -4.64
N LEU A 36 4.10 -9.49 -3.62
CA LEU A 36 5.55 -9.73 -3.58
C LEU A 36 5.93 -11.19 -3.38
N ASP A 37 5.00 -11.99 -2.83
CA ASP A 37 5.13 -13.44 -2.68
C ASP A 37 5.06 -14.16 -4.05
N ASN A 38 4.33 -13.57 -5.01
CA ASN A 38 4.33 -14.06 -6.38
C ASN A 38 5.62 -13.63 -7.12
N ARG A 39 6.46 -14.62 -7.45
CA ARG A 39 7.74 -14.47 -8.16
C ARG A 39 7.61 -14.11 -9.64
N GLU A 40 6.48 -14.42 -10.25
CA GLU A 40 6.23 -14.16 -11.67
C GLU A 40 6.02 -12.66 -11.96
N LEU A 41 5.70 -11.87 -10.93
CA LEU A 41 5.48 -10.44 -11.05
C LEU A 41 6.76 -9.65 -10.82
N SER A 42 7.11 -8.77 -11.75
CA SER A 42 8.15 -7.78 -11.51
C SER A 42 7.70 -6.77 -10.44
N ILE A 43 8.66 -6.16 -9.74
CA ILE A 43 8.37 -5.14 -8.73
C ILE A 43 7.69 -3.91 -9.39
N GLY A 44 8.02 -3.63 -10.65
CA GLY A 44 7.37 -2.59 -11.45
C GLY A 44 5.88 -2.85 -11.66
N GLU A 45 5.51 -4.06 -12.09
CA GLU A 45 4.10 -4.44 -12.27
C GLU A 45 3.31 -4.39 -10.94
N ILE A 46 3.94 -4.77 -9.84
CA ILE A 46 3.35 -4.65 -8.51
C ILE A 46 3.06 -3.18 -8.17
N ALA A 47 4.02 -2.28 -8.44
CA ALA A 47 3.82 -0.84 -8.22
C ALA A 47 2.63 -0.30 -9.03
N THR A 48 2.53 -0.67 -10.31
CA THR A 48 1.42 -0.27 -11.18
C THR A 48 0.07 -0.79 -10.67
N ARG A 49 0.00 -2.06 -10.25
CA ARG A 49 -1.24 -2.67 -9.69
C ARG A 49 -1.69 -2.04 -8.38
N LEU A 50 -0.75 -1.49 -7.61
CA LEU A 50 -1.04 -0.77 -6.37
C LEU A 50 -1.40 0.71 -6.61
N GLY A 51 -1.38 1.17 -7.86
CA GLY A 51 -1.73 2.53 -8.25
C GLY A 51 -0.60 3.54 -8.03
N TYR A 52 0.65 3.10 -8.04
CA TYR A 52 1.81 3.99 -8.11
C TYR A 52 2.17 4.27 -9.56
N THR A 53 2.36 5.55 -9.88
CA THR A 53 2.84 6.00 -11.19
C THR A 53 4.30 5.65 -11.40
N GLU A 54 5.11 5.74 -10.34
CA GLU A 54 6.56 5.58 -10.39
C GLU A 54 7.03 4.54 -9.37
N LEU A 55 7.90 3.63 -9.81
CA LEU A 55 8.50 2.61 -8.96
C LEU A 55 9.24 3.19 -7.72
N PRO A 56 9.99 4.32 -7.82
CA PRO A 56 10.57 4.97 -6.66
C PRO A 56 9.54 5.37 -5.58
N ASN A 57 8.34 5.79 -5.99
CA ASN A 57 7.28 6.17 -5.04
C ASN A 57 6.77 4.94 -4.26
N PHE A 58 6.55 3.82 -4.97
CA PHE A 58 6.21 2.55 -4.33
C PHE A 58 7.32 2.08 -3.39
N THR A 59 8.59 2.13 -3.83
CA THR A 59 9.74 1.67 -3.04
C THR A 59 9.86 2.45 -1.72
N ARG A 60 9.68 3.78 -1.75
CA ARG A 60 9.68 4.61 -0.53
C ARG A 60 8.52 4.26 0.40
N ALA A 61 7.31 4.12 -0.14
CA ALA A 61 6.14 3.76 0.65
C ALA A 61 6.29 2.38 1.29
N PHE A 62 6.73 1.39 0.53
CA PHE A 62 6.95 0.03 1.02
C PHE A 62 8.02 -0.02 2.11
N ARG A 63 9.12 0.73 1.96
CA ARG A 63 10.15 0.84 3.00
C ARG A 63 9.63 1.53 4.26
N LYS A 64 8.80 2.57 4.13
CA LYS A 64 8.13 3.21 5.27
C LYS A 64 7.26 2.21 6.03
N TRP A 65 6.59 1.29 5.34
CA TRP A 65 5.69 0.31 5.96
C TRP A 65 6.38 -0.89 6.58
N THR A 66 7.48 -1.36 5.98
CA THR A 66 8.08 -2.67 6.29
C THR A 66 9.52 -2.59 6.79
N GLY A 67 10.16 -1.41 6.71
CA GLY A 67 11.56 -1.19 7.05
C GLY A 67 12.55 -1.56 5.94
N MET A 68 12.12 -2.22 4.87
CA MET A 68 13.01 -2.71 3.79
C MET A 68 12.47 -2.42 2.39
N THR A 69 13.30 -2.59 1.37
CA THR A 69 12.86 -2.42 -0.03
C THR A 69 12.03 -3.63 -0.48
N PRO A 70 11.13 -3.48 -1.47
CA PRO A 70 10.38 -4.61 -2.03
C PRO A 70 11.29 -5.74 -2.54
N ALA A 71 12.43 -5.38 -3.14
CA ALA A 71 13.41 -6.34 -3.62
C ALA A 71 14.06 -7.14 -2.48
N ALA A 72 14.46 -6.47 -1.40
CA ALA A 72 15.01 -7.14 -0.22
C ALA A 72 13.98 -8.03 0.47
N TYR A 73 12.73 -7.58 0.56
CA TYR A 73 11.63 -8.38 1.11
C TYR A 73 11.43 -9.67 0.31
N ARG A 74 11.39 -9.57 -1.03
CA ARG A 74 11.26 -10.73 -1.92
C ARG A 74 12.44 -11.69 -1.82
N ALA A 75 13.66 -11.17 -1.70
CA ALA A 75 14.86 -12.00 -1.56
C ALA A 75 14.87 -12.81 -0.25
N ARG A 76 14.25 -12.29 0.83
CA ARG A 76 14.17 -12.97 2.13
C ARG A 76 13.16 -14.12 2.16
N GLY A 77 12.10 -14.06 1.35
CA GLY A 77 11.14 -15.15 1.19
C GLY A 77 11.57 -16.20 0.16
N ALA A 78 12.87 -16.26 -0.17
CA ALA A 78 13.49 -17.24 -1.07
C ALA A 78 14.12 -18.39 -0.28
#